data_AF-K5X7D4-F1
#
_entry.id   AF-K5X7D4-F1
#
_cell.length_a   1.000
_cell.length_b   1.000
_cell.length_c   1.000
_cell.angle_alpha   90.00
_cell.angle_beta   90.00
_cell.angle_gamma   90.00
#
_symmetry.space_group_name_H-M   'P 1'
#
loop_
_entity.id
_entity.type
_entity.pdbx_description
1 polymer ?
#
loop_
_entity_poly.entity_id
_entity_poly.type
_entity_poly.pdbx_seq_one_letter_code
_entity_poly.pdbx_strand_id
1 'polypeptide(L)'
;MKRALSGDTDELATPAKRLRRNTASPCPSEYTPSPSRTIRAPLRKHNFDLYDALCRCREETDPLTIDEIRALPCGKVLVQSVQKLLHTGKINVKRRADKSRQIIMTELYLQWLEELDFAVTGIENLLNAKIPGTRRRVPGLGRVTFAILYRTIDSFISDVDNHHDGWSYRDSEEHPIYPATMTLAEEAKDPSTDLRAEITVRRAEETLGKYDRVMELALRRLKAEGGKTLKLARSIAQKERALARACCLLCEQTGFGEDKDGTGDLLLQSTRRSMRRWKAEYGITDDDEYDTQDDF
;
A
#
# COMPACT_ATOMS: atom_id res chain seq x y z
N MET A 1 -9.30 68.60 -40.03
CA MET A 1 -9.18 67.82 -41.28
C MET A 1 -10.13 66.62 -41.21
N LYS A 2 -11.01 66.49 -42.22
CA LYS A 2 -11.84 65.33 -42.67
C LYS A 2 -12.45 64.41 -41.59
N ARG A 3 -13.78 64.39 -41.38
CA ARG A 3 -14.82 63.58 -42.11
C ARG A 3 -14.37 62.12 -42.28
N ALA A 4 -15.15 61.08 -42.01
CA ALA A 4 -16.60 60.88 -41.97
C ALA A 4 -16.85 59.49 -41.32
N LEU A 5 -17.85 59.35 -40.43
CA LEU A 5 -19.18 58.76 -40.69
C LEU A 5 -19.16 57.31 -41.18
N SER A 6 -19.92 56.47 -40.47
CA SER A 6 -21.00 55.63 -41.01
C SER A 6 -21.19 54.47 -40.03
N GLY A 7 -22.34 54.19 -39.46
CA GLY A 7 -23.72 54.65 -39.64
C GLY A 7 -24.52 53.73 -38.71
N ASP A 8 -25.32 54.31 -37.83
CA ASP A 8 -26.78 54.34 -37.99
C ASP A 8 -27.40 52.96 -37.66
N THR A 9 -27.92 52.81 -36.44
CA THR A 9 -29.34 53.06 -36.06
C THR A 9 -30.22 51.90 -36.57
N ASP A 10 -31.22 51.38 -35.87
CA ASP A 10 -31.95 51.81 -34.71
C ASP A 10 -32.46 50.57 -33.95
N GLU A 11 -32.83 50.85 -32.71
CA GLU A 11 -33.77 50.13 -31.88
C GLU A 11 -34.89 49.41 -32.65
N LEU A 12 -35.42 48.31 -32.08
CA LEU A 12 -36.86 48.19 -31.81
C LEU A 12 -37.16 46.97 -30.94
N ALA A 13 -38.03 47.22 -29.96
CA ALA A 13 -38.40 46.34 -28.87
C ALA A 13 -39.40 45.22 -29.26
N THR A 14 -39.33 44.11 -28.52
CA THR A 14 -40.31 43.05 -28.11
C THR A 14 -41.55 42.71 -28.97
N PRO A 15 -42.00 41.41 -29.01
CA PRO A 15 -42.94 40.95 -27.96
C PRO A 15 -42.90 39.45 -27.59
N ALA A 16 -43.68 39.12 -26.55
CA ALA A 16 -43.78 37.82 -25.89
C ALA A 16 -44.90 36.89 -26.42
N LYS A 17 -44.76 35.60 -26.07
CA LYS A 17 -45.75 34.51 -25.89
C LYS A 17 -46.56 34.01 -27.10
N ARG A 18 -46.40 32.71 -27.38
CA ARG A 18 -47.52 31.80 -27.73
C ARG A 18 -47.42 30.47 -26.99
N LEU A 19 -48.42 30.22 -26.14
CA LEU A 19 -48.81 28.91 -25.63
C LEU A 19 -49.16 27.96 -26.79
N ARG A 20 -48.77 26.69 -26.68
CA ARG A 20 -49.61 25.58 -27.13
C ARG A 20 -49.66 24.48 -26.08
N ARG A 21 -50.86 24.25 -25.58
CA ARG A 21 -51.30 23.13 -24.74
C ARG A 21 -52.32 22.34 -25.56
N ASN A 22 -52.24 21.01 -25.51
CA ASN A 22 -53.29 19.97 -25.62
C ASN A 22 -52.66 18.72 -26.27
N THR A 23 -52.40 17.61 -25.57
CA THR A 23 -53.28 16.59 -24.93
C THR A 23 -54.08 15.73 -25.91
N ALA A 24 -53.68 14.45 -26.00
CA ALA A 24 -54.37 13.20 -26.40
C ALA A 24 -53.36 12.33 -27.19
N SER A 25 -53.13 11.04 -26.98
CA SER A 25 -53.63 9.98 -26.08
C SER A 25 -52.58 8.84 -26.12
N PRO A 26 -52.66 7.80 -25.27
CA PRO A 26 -51.56 6.91 -24.91
C PRO A 26 -51.50 5.65 -25.77
N CYS A 27 -50.29 5.13 -26.02
CA CYS A 27 -50.04 3.74 -26.39
C CYS A 27 -48.68 3.28 -25.84
N PRO A 28 -48.51 1.98 -25.55
CA PRO A 28 -47.73 1.47 -24.44
C PRO A 28 -46.25 1.26 -24.81
N SER A 29 -45.36 1.70 -23.92
CA SER A 29 -43.93 1.40 -23.99
C SER A 29 -43.72 -0.07 -23.68
N GLU A 30 -43.36 -0.84 -24.70
CA GLU A 30 -42.79 -2.18 -24.56
C GLU A 30 -41.55 -2.10 -23.67
N TYR A 31 -41.58 -2.87 -22.58
CA TYR A 31 -40.44 -3.12 -21.71
C TYR A 31 -39.33 -3.79 -22.54
N THR A 32 -38.31 -3.03 -22.91
CA THR A 32 -37.01 -3.57 -23.29
C THR A 32 -36.18 -3.69 -22.01
N PRO A 33 -35.89 -4.91 -21.51
CA PRO A 33 -34.98 -5.05 -20.38
C PRO A 33 -33.55 -4.74 -20.87
N SER A 34 -32.98 -3.65 -20.35
CA SER A 34 -31.57 -3.33 -20.56
C SER A 34 -30.66 -4.44 -19.99
N PRO A 35 -29.71 -4.97 -20.78
CA PRO A 35 -28.74 -5.94 -20.29
C PRO A 35 -27.52 -5.20 -19.76
N SER A 36 -27.21 -5.31 -18.46
CA SER A 36 -25.83 -5.28 -17.91
C SER A 36 -25.81 -5.04 -16.40
N ARG A 37 -26.26 -6.02 -15.62
CA ARG A 37 -25.54 -6.35 -14.39
C ARG A 37 -24.69 -7.56 -14.70
N THR A 38 -23.45 -7.32 -15.09
CA THR A 38 -22.42 -8.36 -15.17
C THR A 38 -22.21 -8.86 -13.74
N ILE A 39 -22.96 -9.89 -13.38
CA ILE A 39 -22.74 -10.68 -12.17
C ILE A 39 -21.31 -11.21 -12.33
N ARG A 40 -20.38 -10.67 -11.53
CA ARG A 40 -19.01 -11.21 -11.46
C ARG A 40 -19.16 -12.68 -11.10
N ALA A 41 -18.64 -13.55 -11.96
CA ALA A 41 -18.62 -14.98 -11.68
C ALA A 41 -17.97 -15.20 -10.31
N PRO A 42 -18.53 -16.06 -9.46
CA PRO A 42 -17.91 -16.36 -8.18
C PRO A 42 -16.52 -16.92 -8.47
N LEU A 43 -15.49 -16.30 -7.91
CA LEU A 43 -14.14 -16.87 -7.90
C LEU A 43 -14.29 -18.32 -7.46
N ARG A 44 -13.80 -19.25 -8.30
CA ARG A 44 -13.61 -20.64 -7.87
C ARG A 44 -12.93 -20.61 -6.51
N LYS A 45 -13.37 -21.46 -5.57
CA LYS A 45 -12.76 -21.68 -4.25
C LYS A 45 -11.31 -22.23 -4.35
N HIS A 46 -10.49 -21.68 -5.23
CA HIS A 46 -9.06 -21.85 -5.15
C HIS A 46 -8.57 -20.96 -4.01
N ASN A 47 -7.91 -21.59 -3.03
CA ASN A 47 -7.13 -20.89 -2.04
C ASN A 47 -6.06 -20.11 -2.81
N PHE A 48 -6.30 -18.82 -3.05
CA PHE A 48 -5.33 -17.95 -3.70
C PHE A 48 -4.10 -17.85 -2.80
N ASP A 49 -2.95 -18.27 -3.32
CA ASP A 49 -1.67 -18.15 -2.64
C ASP A 49 -0.95 -16.89 -3.12
N LEU A 50 -0.89 -15.89 -2.23
CA LEU A 50 -0.22 -14.63 -2.51
C LEU A 50 1.30 -14.82 -2.65
N TYR A 51 1.89 -15.78 -1.94
CA TYR A 51 3.32 -16.07 -2.02
C TYR A 51 3.67 -16.51 -3.45
N ASP A 52 3.00 -17.56 -3.94
CA ASP A 52 3.25 -18.12 -5.28
C ASP A 52 2.95 -17.11 -6.40
N ALA A 53 1.87 -16.32 -6.26
CA ALA A 53 1.53 -15.29 -7.23
C ALA A 53 2.62 -14.21 -7.33
N LEU A 54 3.15 -13.75 -6.19
CA LEU A 54 4.21 -12.73 -6.17
C LEU A 54 5.56 -13.30 -6.62
N CYS A 55 5.86 -14.57 -6.32
CA CYS A 55 7.03 -15.27 -6.86
C CYS A 55 6.98 -15.33 -8.39
N ARG A 56 5.83 -15.72 -8.99
CA ARG A 56 5.66 -15.72 -10.45
C ARG A 56 5.87 -14.31 -11.02
N CYS A 57 5.24 -13.30 -10.43
CA CYS A 57 5.37 -11.91 -10.90
C CYS A 57 6.80 -11.35 -10.83
N ARG A 58 7.65 -11.86 -9.93
CA ARG A 58 9.07 -11.49 -9.89
C ARG A 58 9.81 -11.96 -11.14
N GLU A 59 9.50 -13.15 -11.63
CA GLU A 59 10.16 -13.76 -12.80
C GLU A 59 9.54 -13.25 -14.11
N GLU A 60 8.23 -13.38 -14.24
CA GLU A 60 7.48 -12.97 -15.42
C GLU A 60 6.06 -12.54 -15.02
N THR A 61 5.61 -11.41 -15.57
CA THR A 61 4.25 -10.93 -15.30
C THR A 61 3.30 -11.37 -16.41
N ASP A 62 2.62 -12.50 -16.20
CA ASP A 62 1.61 -13.00 -17.13
C ASP A 62 0.20 -12.43 -16.85
N PRO A 63 -0.69 -12.38 -17.86
CA PRO A 63 -2.04 -11.83 -17.70
C PRO A 63 -2.91 -12.57 -16.67
N LEU A 64 -2.73 -13.88 -16.47
CA LEU A 64 -3.55 -14.65 -15.52
C LEU A 64 -3.19 -14.27 -14.09
N THR A 65 -1.89 -14.21 -13.76
CA THR A 65 -1.44 -13.80 -12.43
C THR A 65 -1.84 -12.35 -12.11
N ILE A 66 -1.79 -11.46 -13.10
CA ILE A 66 -2.32 -10.08 -12.98
C ILE A 66 -3.80 -10.11 -12.59
N ASP A 67 -4.61 -10.91 -13.29
CA ASP A 67 -6.05 -11.00 -13.06
C ASP A 67 -6.37 -11.60 -11.68
N GLU A 68 -5.61 -12.61 -11.25
CA GLU A 68 -5.72 -13.22 -9.91
C GLU A 68 -5.44 -12.20 -8.80
N ILE A 69 -4.31 -11.48 -8.89
CA ILE A 69 -3.93 -10.47 -7.89
C ILE A 69 -4.93 -9.31 -7.90
N ARG A 70 -5.34 -8.83 -9.09
CA ARG A 70 -6.34 -7.76 -9.20
C ARG A 70 -7.70 -8.16 -8.64
N ALA A 71 -8.05 -9.45 -8.69
CA ALA A 71 -9.29 -9.98 -8.14
C ALA A 71 -9.25 -10.23 -6.62
N LEU A 72 -8.08 -10.11 -5.99
CA LEU A 72 -7.92 -10.34 -4.55
C LEU A 72 -8.80 -9.37 -3.74
N PRO A 73 -9.73 -9.88 -2.90
CA PRO A 73 -10.58 -9.03 -2.09
C PRO A 73 -9.79 -8.23 -1.06
N CYS A 74 -9.92 -6.91 -1.10
CA CYS A 74 -9.44 -6.03 -0.02
C CYS A 74 -10.28 -6.31 1.24
N GLY A 75 -9.65 -6.71 2.34
CA GLY A 75 -10.32 -7.02 3.60
C GLY A 75 -9.65 -8.16 4.35
N LYS A 76 -10.43 -8.96 5.09
CA LYS A 76 -9.92 -10.09 5.90
C LYS A 76 -9.09 -11.10 5.10
N VAL A 77 -9.49 -11.38 3.86
CA VAL A 77 -8.77 -12.31 2.97
C VAL A 77 -7.36 -11.81 2.68
N LEU A 78 -7.22 -10.54 2.27
CA LEU A 78 -5.91 -9.92 2.05
C LEU A 78 -5.05 -9.95 3.32
N VAL A 79 -5.62 -9.63 4.48
CA VAL A 79 -4.90 -9.66 5.76
C VAL A 79 -4.36 -11.07 6.04
N GLN A 80 -5.20 -12.10 5.89
CA GLN A 80 -4.77 -13.49 6.06
C GLN A 80 -3.71 -13.92 5.05
N SER A 81 -3.82 -13.48 3.79
CA SER A 81 -2.82 -13.77 2.76
C SER A 81 -1.47 -13.13 3.08
N VAL A 82 -1.44 -11.88 3.56
CA VAL A 82 -0.21 -11.20 3.97
C VAL A 82 0.39 -11.83 5.24
N GLN A 83 -0.44 -12.22 6.20
CA GLN A 83 0.02 -12.94 7.40
C GLN A 83 0.66 -14.29 7.04
N LYS A 84 0.07 -15.04 6.10
CA LYS A 84 0.67 -16.28 5.58
C LYS A 84 2.00 -16.02 4.88
N LEU A 85 2.08 -14.98 4.05
CA LEU A 85 3.32 -14.55 3.38
C LEU A 85 4.44 -14.30 4.41
N LEU A 86 4.15 -13.53 5.46
CA LEU A 86 5.11 -13.23 6.53
C LEU A 86 5.49 -14.47 7.33
N HIS A 87 4.51 -15.31 7.68
CA HIS A 87 4.74 -16.53 8.44
C HIS A 87 5.65 -17.51 7.68
N THR A 88 5.42 -17.72 6.38
CA THR A 88 6.30 -18.51 5.52
C THR A 88 7.71 -17.95 5.50
N GLY A 89 7.85 -16.62 5.39
CA GLY A 89 9.15 -15.96 5.43
C GLY A 89 9.90 -16.19 6.75
N LYS A 90 9.23 -16.01 7.89
CA LYS A 90 9.81 -16.27 9.22
C LYS A 90 10.28 -17.73 9.38
N ILE A 91 9.50 -18.71 8.89
CA ILE A 91 9.90 -20.12 8.89
C ILE A 91 11.17 -20.35 8.05
N ASN A 92 11.26 -19.73 6.86
CA ASN A 92 12.43 -19.87 6.01
C ASN A 92 13.69 -19.27 6.64
N VAL A 93 13.56 -18.10 7.27
CA VAL A 93 14.64 -17.46 8.02
C VAL A 93 15.08 -18.35 9.18
N LYS A 94 14.14 -18.87 9.98
CA LYS A 94 14.45 -19.79 11.08
C LYS A 94 15.24 -21.01 10.57
N ARG A 95 14.79 -21.66 9.51
CA ARG A 95 15.48 -22.84 8.92
C ARG A 95 16.92 -22.56 8.47
N ARG A 96 17.23 -21.32 8.10
CA ARG A 96 18.60 -20.89 7.75
C ARG A 96 19.41 -20.56 9.00
N ALA A 97 18.80 -19.85 9.95
CA ALA A 97 19.42 -19.45 11.20
C ALA A 97 19.75 -20.65 12.12
N ASP A 98 18.90 -21.69 12.14
CA ASP A 98 19.14 -22.94 12.88
C ASP A 98 20.42 -23.67 12.40
N LYS A 99 20.94 -23.33 11.22
CA LYS A 99 22.17 -23.89 10.64
C LYS A 99 23.39 -22.97 10.82
N SER A 100 23.20 -21.73 11.25
CA SER A 100 24.26 -20.74 11.41
C SER A 100 24.73 -20.61 12.86
N ARG A 101 25.78 -19.81 13.07
CA ARG A 101 26.10 -19.31 14.42
C ARG A 101 24.92 -18.50 14.98
N GLN A 102 24.97 -18.21 16.29
CA GLN A 102 24.02 -17.34 16.97
C GLN A 102 23.81 -16.03 16.19
N ILE A 103 22.56 -15.80 15.79
CA ILE A 103 22.14 -14.60 15.07
C ILE A 103 21.92 -13.48 16.09
N ILE A 104 22.29 -12.25 15.73
CA ILE A 104 21.93 -11.08 16.54
C ILE A 104 20.53 -10.58 16.16
N MET A 105 19.79 -9.95 17.07
CA MET A 105 18.42 -9.54 16.84
C MET A 105 18.30 -8.58 15.67
N THR A 106 19.23 -7.64 15.53
CA THR A 106 19.25 -6.72 14.39
C THR A 106 19.34 -7.48 13.05
N GLU A 107 20.15 -8.54 12.98
CA GLU A 107 20.28 -9.40 11.78
C GLU A 107 19.01 -10.22 11.52
N LEU A 108 18.34 -10.70 12.55
CA LEU A 108 17.09 -11.44 12.41
C LEU A 108 16.03 -10.58 11.72
N TYR A 109 15.88 -9.32 12.14
CA TYR A 109 14.92 -8.40 11.56
C TYR A 109 15.25 -8.05 10.10
N LEU A 110 16.54 -7.84 9.78
CA LEU A 110 16.98 -7.71 8.38
C LEU A 110 16.60 -8.96 7.57
N GLN A 111 16.88 -10.16 8.08
CA GLN A 111 16.59 -11.40 7.34
C GLN A 111 15.09 -11.59 7.09
N TRP A 112 14.22 -11.21 8.02
CA TRP A 112 12.76 -11.21 7.78
C TRP A 112 12.38 -10.25 6.67
N LEU A 113 12.97 -9.05 6.65
CA LEU A 113 12.69 -8.06 5.64
C LEU A 113 13.20 -8.49 4.24
N GLU A 114 14.41 -9.05 4.17
CA GLU A 114 15.03 -9.55 2.94
C GLU A 114 14.27 -10.76 2.37
N GLU A 115 13.71 -11.62 3.22
CA GLU A 115 12.89 -12.74 2.78
C GLU A 115 11.63 -12.29 2.03
N LEU A 116 11.21 -11.02 2.19
CA LEU A 116 10.07 -10.44 1.50
C LEU A 116 10.48 -9.61 0.26
N ASP A 117 11.76 -9.54 -0.09
CA ASP A 117 12.22 -8.72 -1.23
C ASP A 117 11.63 -9.18 -2.58
N PHE A 118 11.33 -10.48 -2.69
CA PHE A 118 10.65 -11.01 -3.87
C PHE A 118 9.24 -10.42 -4.02
N ALA A 119 8.54 -10.16 -2.91
CA ALA A 119 7.19 -9.61 -2.93
C ALA A 119 7.21 -8.17 -3.44
N VAL A 120 8.17 -7.36 -2.99
CA VAL A 120 8.35 -5.99 -3.47
C VAL A 120 8.68 -5.97 -4.96
N THR A 121 9.60 -6.83 -5.39
CA THR A 121 9.99 -6.95 -6.80
C THR A 121 8.81 -7.39 -7.67
N GLY A 122 8.05 -8.40 -7.23
CA GLY A 122 6.85 -8.86 -7.94
C GLY A 122 5.79 -7.75 -8.06
N ILE A 123 5.60 -6.95 -7.00
CA ILE A 123 4.68 -5.80 -7.03
C ILE A 123 5.18 -4.68 -7.95
N GLU A 124 6.48 -4.40 -7.96
CA GLU A 124 7.08 -3.45 -8.89
C GLU A 124 6.86 -3.87 -10.35
N ASN A 125 7.09 -5.14 -10.67
CA ASN A 125 6.84 -5.70 -12.00
C ASN A 125 5.35 -5.58 -12.39
N LEU A 126 4.43 -5.90 -11.47
CA LEU A 126 2.98 -5.71 -11.67
C LEU A 126 2.62 -4.25 -11.98
N LEU A 127 3.16 -3.30 -11.22
CA LEU A 127 2.91 -1.87 -11.44
C LEU A 127 3.47 -1.36 -12.77
N ASN A 128 4.49 -2.03 -13.31
CA ASN A 128 5.12 -1.72 -14.59
C ASN A 128 4.54 -2.52 -15.78
N ALA A 129 3.67 -3.50 -15.51
CA ALA A 129 3.02 -4.31 -16.54
C ALA A 129 2.21 -3.47 -17.52
N LYS A 130 2.36 -3.79 -18.82
CA LYS A 130 1.68 -3.10 -19.93
C LYS A 130 0.61 -3.98 -20.53
N ILE A 131 -0.44 -3.35 -21.04
CA ILE A 131 -1.44 -4.06 -21.85
C ILE A 131 -0.77 -4.43 -23.18
N PRO A 132 -0.78 -5.73 -23.58
CA PRO A 132 -0.17 -6.18 -24.83
C PRO A 132 -0.60 -5.35 -26.04
N GLY A 133 0.34 -5.01 -26.91
CA GLY A 133 0.08 -4.16 -28.08
C GLY A 133 -0.12 -2.67 -27.78
N THR A 134 0.03 -2.22 -26.53
CA THR A 134 -0.13 -0.80 -26.18
C THR A 134 1.02 -0.26 -25.33
N ARG A 135 1.15 1.07 -25.26
CA ARG A 135 2.04 1.75 -24.30
C ARG A 135 1.40 1.94 -22.92
N ARG A 136 0.14 1.52 -22.73
CA ARG A 136 -0.63 1.77 -21.51
C ARG A 136 -0.33 0.70 -20.45
N ARG A 137 -0.23 1.13 -19.18
CA ARG A 137 -0.10 0.24 -18.02
C ARG A 137 -1.44 -0.41 -17.68
N VAL A 138 -1.41 -1.63 -17.15
CA VAL A 138 -2.61 -2.34 -16.70
C VAL A 138 -3.32 -1.54 -15.59
N PRO A 139 -4.62 -1.21 -15.74
CA PRO A 139 -5.36 -0.47 -14.74
C PRO A 139 -5.88 -1.38 -13.60
N GLY A 140 -6.20 -0.77 -12.47
CA GLY A 140 -6.85 -1.41 -11.32
C GLY A 140 -5.90 -2.11 -10.37
N LEU A 141 -4.58 -1.93 -10.54
CA LEU A 141 -3.57 -2.55 -9.68
C LEU A 141 -3.18 -1.70 -8.48
N GLY A 142 -3.41 -0.37 -8.52
CA GLY A 142 -2.94 0.54 -7.48
C GLY A 142 -3.54 0.24 -6.12
N ARG A 143 -4.84 -0.08 -6.06
CA ARG A 143 -5.52 -0.40 -4.79
C ARG A 143 -4.98 -1.64 -4.11
N VAL A 144 -4.86 -2.74 -4.86
CA VAL A 144 -4.45 -4.02 -4.27
C VAL A 144 -2.96 -4.03 -3.93
N THR A 145 -2.10 -3.49 -4.80
CA THR A 145 -0.65 -3.45 -4.56
C THR A 145 -0.29 -2.53 -3.39
N PHE A 146 -0.92 -1.35 -3.29
CA PHE A 146 -0.73 -0.49 -2.12
C PHE A 146 -1.21 -1.17 -0.83
N ALA A 147 -2.35 -1.87 -0.88
CA ALA A 147 -2.88 -2.56 0.29
C ALA A 147 -1.99 -3.73 0.73
N ILE A 148 -1.40 -4.50 -0.20
CA ILE A 148 -0.41 -5.54 0.10
C ILE A 148 0.81 -4.90 0.77
N LEU A 149 1.47 -3.93 0.12
CA LEU A 149 2.69 -3.29 0.64
C LEU A 149 2.48 -2.66 2.02
N TYR A 150 1.39 -1.89 2.17
CA TYR A 150 1.04 -1.28 3.45
C TYR A 150 0.90 -2.34 4.55
N ARG A 151 0.16 -3.42 4.27
CA ARG A 151 -0.06 -4.48 5.25
C ARG A 151 1.18 -5.30 5.55
N THR A 152 2.05 -5.52 4.56
CA THR A 152 3.33 -6.21 4.75
C THR A 152 4.21 -5.42 5.72
N ILE A 153 4.37 -4.11 5.53
CA ILE A 153 5.14 -3.26 6.44
C ILE A 153 4.49 -3.16 7.82
N ASP A 154 3.19 -2.87 7.88
CA ASP A 154 2.41 -2.75 9.13
C ASP A 154 2.56 -4.03 9.99
N SER A 155 2.43 -5.19 9.34
CA SER A 155 2.56 -6.49 10.03
C SER A 155 4.01 -6.85 10.34
N PHE A 156 4.98 -6.45 9.51
CA PHE A 156 6.40 -6.62 9.82
C PHE A 156 6.78 -5.84 11.07
N ILE A 157 6.39 -4.57 11.17
CA ILE A 157 6.66 -3.74 12.36
C ILE A 157 5.97 -4.35 13.58
N SER A 158 4.72 -4.79 13.46
CA SER A 158 4.03 -5.47 14.55
C SER A 158 4.72 -6.79 14.95
N ASP A 159 5.27 -7.55 14.00
CA ASP A 159 6.04 -8.76 14.29
C ASP A 159 7.35 -8.46 15.03
N VAL A 160 8.03 -7.36 14.68
CA VAL A 160 9.22 -6.87 15.39
C VAL A 160 8.87 -6.46 16.81
N ASP A 161 7.80 -5.68 16.98
CA ASP A 161 7.31 -5.20 18.26
C ASP A 161 6.92 -6.37 19.19
N ASN A 162 6.09 -7.30 18.68
CA ASN A 162 5.71 -8.51 19.41
C ASN A 162 6.92 -9.38 19.78
N HIS A 163 7.90 -9.48 18.88
CA HIS A 163 9.11 -10.23 19.14
C HIS A 163 10.00 -9.53 20.18
N HIS A 164 10.03 -8.19 20.21
CA HIS A 164 10.77 -7.37 21.17
C HIS A 164 10.13 -7.36 22.57
N ASP A 165 8.80 -7.40 22.67
CA ASP A 165 8.08 -7.45 23.94
C ASP A 165 7.96 -8.87 24.51
N GLY A 166 7.88 -9.88 23.63
CA GLY A 166 7.71 -11.29 23.99
C GLY A 166 8.94 -11.96 24.63
N TRP A 167 10.00 -11.20 24.90
CA TRP A 167 11.30 -11.71 25.40
C TRP A 167 11.20 -12.42 26.74
N SER A 168 10.28 -11.99 27.61
CA SER A 168 10.07 -12.59 28.93
C SER A 168 9.56 -14.04 28.91
N TYR A 169 9.15 -14.55 27.73
CA TYR A 169 8.57 -15.89 27.59
C TYR A 169 9.45 -16.88 26.80
N ARG A 170 10.66 -16.46 26.36
CA ARG A 170 11.58 -17.25 25.52
C ARG A 170 12.06 -18.58 26.12
N ASP A 171 12.06 -18.72 27.44
CA ASP A 171 12.43 -19.97 28.14
C ASP A 171 11.32 -21.04 28.13
N SER A 172 10.15 -20.73 27.55
CA SER A 172 9.12 -21.73 27.28
C SER A 172 9.38 -22.43 25.95
N GLU A 173 9.16 -23.74 25.86
CA GLU A 173 9.20 -24.53 24.62
C GLU A 173 8.20 -24.04 23.54
N GLU A 174 7.42 -22.98 23.83
CA GLU A 174 6.29 -22.45 23.04
C GLU A 174 6.65 -21.40 21.99
N HIS A 175 7.95 -21.10 21.74
CA HIS A 175 8.37 -20.19 20.65
C HIS A 175 9.00 -20.92 19.43
N PRO A 176 8.28 -21.83 18.74
CA PRO A 176 8.85 -22.70 17.72
C PRO A 176 9.25 -22.00 16.41
N ILE A 177 8.97 -20.69 16.26
CA ILE A 177 9.13 -19.96 14.99
C ILE A 177 10.38 -19.06 14.98
N TYR A 178 10.95 -18.75 16.15
CA TYR A 178 12.12 -17.86 16.25
C TYR A 178 13.41 -18.66 16.50
N PRO A 179 14.52 -18.35 15.81
CA PRO A 179 15.80 -18.97 16.10
C PRO A 179 16.40 -18.43 17.40
N ALA A 180 17.39 -19.15 17.95
CA ALA A 180 18.16 -18.67 19.09
C ALA A 180 18.89 -17.36 18.72
N THR A 181 18.52 -16.27 19.38
CA THR A 181 18.90 -14.90 18.96
C THR A 181 19.45 -14.12 20.14
N MET A 182 20.62 -13.51 19.97
CA MET A 182 21.21 -12.57 20.94
C MET A 182 20.34 -11.31 21.04
N THR A 183 20.12 -10.80 22.25
CA THR A 183 19.27 -9.62 22.51
C THR A 183 19.97 -8.33 22.09
N LEU A 184 19.22 -7.25 21.85
CA LEU A 184 19.82 -5.92 21.65
C LEU A 184 20.62 -5.45 22.88
N ALA A 185 20.19 -5.83 24.09
CA ALA A 185 20.92 -5.51 25.32
C ALA A 185 22.20 -6.36 25.50
N GLU A 186 22.27 -7.52 24.85
CA GLU A 186 23.48 -8.35 24.78
C GLU A 186 24.41 -7.83 23.68
N GLU A 187 23.85 -7.49 22.50
CA GLU A 187 24.56 -6.82 21.40
C GLU A 187 25.27 -5.57 21.89
N ALA A 188 24.55 -4.67 22.59
CA ALA A 188 25.12 -3.43 23.11
C ALA A 188 26.24 -3.62 24.15
N LYS A 189 26.40 -4.83 24.72
CA LYS A 189 27.46 -5.17 25.68
C LYS A 189 28.61 -5.94 25.04
N ASP A 190 28.44 -6.43 23.82
CA ASP A 190 29.44 -7.20 23.07
C ASP A 190 29.95 -6.40 21.86
N PRO A 191 31.12 -5.72 21.99
CA PRO A 191 31.71 -4.93 20.90
C PRO A 191 32.03 -5.74 19.64
N SER A 192 32.07 -7.08 19.72
CA SER A 192 32.26 -7.92 18.54
C SER A 192 31.05 -7.90 17.59
N THR A 193 29.91 -7.38 18.05
CA THR A 193 28.67 -7.26 17.28
C THR A 193 28.51 -5.91 16.59
N ASP A 194 29.22 -4.86 17.01
CA ASP A 194 29.06 -3.48 16.52
C ASP A 194 29.12 -3.38 14.99
N LEU A 195 30.16 -3.95 14.38
CA LEU A 195 30.33 -3.92 12.92
C LEU A 195 29.22 -4.70 12.20
N ARG A 196 28.75 -5.80 12.80
CA ARG A 196 27.64 -6.60 12.24
C ARG A 196 26.34 -5.81 12.29
N ALA A 197 26.06 -5.15 13.42
CA ALA A 197 24.90 -4.29 13.59
C ALA A 197 24.92 -3.12 12.59
N GLU A 198 26.05 -2.41 12.45
CA GLU A 198 26.17 -1.28 11.51
C GLU A 198 25.92 -1.70 10.06
N ILE A 199 26.52 -2.81 9.62
CA ILE A 199 26.30 -3.35 8.27
C ILE A 199 24.83 -3.76 8.08
N THR A 200 24.23 -4.34 9.12
CA THR A 200 22.84 -4.81 9.09
C THR A 200 21.86 -3.65 8.98
N VAL A 201 22.04 -2.60 9.79
CA VAL A 201 21.23 -1.37 9.73
C VAL A 201 21.28 -0.78 8.32
N ARG A 202 22.47 -0.61 7.75
CA ARG A 202 22.65 -0.08 6.40
C ARG A 202 21.88 -0.88 5.34
N ARG A 203 21.96 -2.22 5.40
CA ARG A 203 21.23 -3.10 4.46
C ARG A 203 19.71 -3.07 4.69
N ALA A 204 19.28 -2.92 5.94
CA ALA A 204 17.86 -2.78 6.27
C ALA A 204 17.31 -1.48 5.68
N GLU A 205 18.05 -0.38 5.80
CA GLU A 205 17.70 0.91 5.21
C GLU A 205 17.63 0.86 3.68
N GLU A 206 18.58 0.18 3.02
CA GLU A 206 18.53 -0.03 1.56
C GLU A 206 17.27 -0.79 1.15
N THR A 207 16.92 -1.84 1.90
CA THR A 207 15.74 -2.67 1.67
C THR A 207 14.45 -1.88 1.92
N LEU A 208 14.34 -1.17 3.04
CA LEU A 208 13.20 -0.29 3.35
C LEU A 208 13.08 0.87 2.34
N GLY A 209 14.21 1.36 1.82
CA GLY A 209 14.24 2.34 0.74
C GLY A 209 13.63 1.81 -0.56
N LYS A 210 13.81 0.52 -0.86
CA LYS A 210 13.11 -0.13 -1.99
C LYS A 210 11.61 -0.22 -1.73
N TYR A 211 11.21 -0.63 -0.53
CA TYR A 211 9.80 -0.61 -0.13
C TYR A 211 9.19 0.78 -0.28
N ASP A 212 9.86 1.83 0.18
CA ASP A 212 9.38 3.21 0.09
C ASP A 212 9.10 3.61 -1.36
N ARG A 213 10.04 3.37 -2.27
CA ARG A 213 9.88 3.72 -3.68
C ARG A 213 8.70 2.99 -4.34
N VAL A 214 8.59 1.68 -4.10
CA VAL A 214 7.53 0.86 -4.72
C VAL A 214 6.17 1.15 -4.10
N MET A 215 6.11 1.40 -2.80
CA MET A 215 4.89 1.79 -2.09
C MET A 215 4.41 3.18 -2.49
N GLU A 216 5.31 4.13 -2.70
CA GLU A 216 4.98 5.43 -3.26
C GLU A 216 4.43 5.30 -4.69
N LEU A 217 5.04 4.46 -5.53
CA LEU A 217 4.55 4.18 -6.89
C LEU A 217 3.14 3.59 -6.84
N ALA A 218 2.91 2.61 -5.97
CA ALA A 218 1.60 1.99 -5.76
C ALA A 218 0.56 3.03 -5.29
N LEU A 219 0.94 3.92 -4.37
CA LEU A 219 0.09 5.00 -3.87
C LEU A 219 -0.29 5.99 -4.96
N ARG A 220 0.69 6.43 -5.78
CA ARG A 220 0.42 7.32 -6.94
C ARG A 220 -0.53 6.64 -7.92
N ARG A 221 -0.36 5.34 -8.15
CA ARG A 221 -1.25 4.55 -9.01
C ARG A 221 -2.66 4.45 -8.41
N LEU A 222 -2.78 4.18 -7.11
CA LEU A 222 -4.04 4.17 -6.38
C LEU A 222 -4.75 5.53 -6.51
N LYS A 223 -4.05 6.64 -6.33
CA LYS A 223 -4.61 7.98 -6.49
C LYS A 223 -5.12 8.23 -7.91
N ALA A 224 -4.34 7.85 -8.92
CA ALA A 224 -4.73 8.01 -10.32
C ALA A 224 -5.95 7.16 -10.72
N GLU A 225 -6.08 5.97 -10.14
CA GLU A 225 -7.18 5.03 -10.43
C GLU A 225 -8.43 5.27 -9.57
N GLY A 226 -8.26 5.72 -8.33
CA GLY A 226 -9.32 5.89 -7.34
C GLY A 226 -10.15 7.18 -7.49
N GLY A 227 -9.72 8.10 -8.35
CA GLY A 227 -10.39 9.37 -8.57
C GLY A 227 -10.35 10.30 -7.34
N LYS A 228 -11.13 11.39 -7.39
CA LYS A 228 -11.13 12.43 -6.35
C LYS A 228 -12.13 12.15 -5.21
N THR A 229 -11.90 11.08 -4.45
CA THR A 229 -12.79 10.69 -3.33
C THR A 229 -12.24 11.10 -1.96
N LEU A 230 -13.00 11.94 -1.23
CA LEU A 230 -12.69 12.34 0.15
C LEU A 230 -12.55 11.14 1.10
N LYS A 231 -13.43 10.13 0.99
CA LYS A 231 -13.36 8.90 1.81
C LYS A 231 -12.02 8.18 1.67
N LEU A 232 -11.48 8.10 0.45
CA LEU A 232 -10.18 7.47 0.20
C LEU A 232 -9.05 8.33 0.77
N ALA A 233 -9.11 9.65 0.61
CA ALA A 233 -8.12 10.57 1.19
C ALA A 233 -8.07 10.47 2.73
N ARG A 234 -9.23 10.38 3.41
CA ARG A 234 -9.30 10.16 4.87
C ARG A 234 -8.68 8.83 5.29
N SER A 235 -9.00 7.75 4.58
CA SER A 235 -8.39 6.43 4.85
C SER A 235 -6.87 6.46 4.67
N ILE A 236 -6.35 7.16 3.66
CA ILE A 236 -4.92 7.35 3.46
C ILE A 236 -4.31 8.21 4.56
N ALA A 237 -4.98 9.26 5.04
CA ALA A 237 -4.52 10.08 6.16
C ALA A 237 -4.35 9.25 7.45
N GLN A 238 -5.35 8.44 7.81
CA GLN A 238 -5.27 7.53 8.96
C GLN A 238 -4.12 6.53 8.82
N LYS A 239 -3.94 5.98 7.61
CA LYS A 239 -2.84 5.07 7.31
C LYS A 239 -1.48 5.73 7.44
N GLU A 240 -1.34 7.00 7.04
CA GLU A 240 -0.10 7.77 7.17
C GLU A 240 0.26 7.96 8.63
N ARG A 241 -0.70 8.34 9.47
CA ARG A 241 -0.49 8.52 10.91
C ARG A 241 -0.10 7.22 11.60
N ALA A 242 -0.81 6.14 11.31
CA ALA A 242 -0.48 4.82 11.84
C ALA A 242 0.93 4.38 11.41
N LEU A 243 1.26 4.57 10.13
CA LEU A 243 2.59 4.24 9.59
C LEU A 243 3.69 5.11 10.21
N ALA A 244 3.44 6.40 10.41
CA ALA A 244 4.39 7.31 11.04
C ALA A 244 4.76 6.84 12.47
N ARG A 245 3.76 6.48 13.28
CA ARG A 245 4.01 5.96 14.64
C ARG A 245 4.75 4.63 14.61
N ALA A 246 4.34 3.72 13.73
CA ALA A 246 4.97 2.42 13.57
C ALA A 246 6.44 2.54 13.15
N CYS A 247 6.75 3.45 12.22
CA CYS A 247 8.13 3.72 11.80
C CYS A 247 8.98 4.33 12.92
N CYS A 248 8.44 5.24 13.74
CA CYS A 248 9.15 5.75 14.91
C CYS A 248 9.50 4.63 15.89
N LEU A 249 8.54 3.77 16.23
CA LEU A 249 8.78 2.62 17.12
C LEU A 249 9.83 1.67 16.54
N LEU A 250 9.75 1.35 15.24
CA LEU A 250 10.75 0.52 14.59
C LEU A 250 12.16 1.15 14.65
N CYS A 251 12.26 2.45 14.37
CA CYS A 251 13.52 3.19 14.45
C CYS A 251 14.11 3.13 15.87
N GLU A 252 13.29 3.36 16.89
CA GLU A 252 13.70 3.29 18.31
C GLU A 252 14.14 1.88 18.71
N GLN A 253 13.45 0.85 18.24
CA GLN A 253 13.73 -0.53 18.59
C GLN A 253 14.94 -1.11 17.86
N THR A 254 15.23 -0.69 16.62
CA THR A 254 16.21 -1.38 15.77
C THR A 254 17.34 -0.48 15.27
N GLY A 255 17.25 0.83 15.48
CA GLY A 255 18.16 1.81 14.88
C GLY A 255 17.99 1.99 13.37
N PHE A 256 16.92 1.46 12.75
CA PHE A 256 16.70 1.58 11.31
C PHE A 256 16.18 2.98 10.96
N GLY A 257 16.83 3.67 10.01
CA GLY A 257 16.36 4.97 9.53
C GLY A 257 16.61 6.11 10.51
N GLU A 258 17.55 5.93 11.43
CA GLU A 258 18.00 6.98 12.34
C GLU A 258 18.78 8.04 11.56
N ASP A 259 18.35 9.29 11.66
CA ASP A 259 19.12 10.42 11.12
C ASP A 259 20.36 10.65 12.00
N LYS A 260 21.51 10.92 11.37
CA LYS A 260 22.77 11.21 12.09
C LYS A 260 22.66 12.43 13.00
N ASP A 261 21.70 13.31 12.69
CA ASP A 261 21.41 14.52 13.44
C ASP A 261 20.30 14.31 14.51
N GLY A 262 19.76 13.09 14.65
CA GLY A 262 18.76 12.72 15.67
C GLY A 262 17.40 13.40 15.51
N THR A 263 17.16 14.10 14.40
CA THR A 263 16.00 15.00 14.23
C THR A 263 14.79 14.39 13.53
N GLY A 264 14.86 13.16 13.04
CA GLY A 264 13.67 12.51 12.51
C GLY A 264 13.84 11.10 11.96
N ASP A 265 12.74 10.36 11.98
CA ASP A 265 12.58 9.05 11.35
C ASP A 265 12.58 9.19 9.81
N LEU A 266 13.59 8.58 9.17
CA LEU A 266 13.77 8.59 7.72
C LEU A 266 13.04 7.44 7.00
N LEU A 267 12.37 6.55 7.74
CA LEU A 267 11.69 5.40 7.16
C LEU A 267 10.43 5.81 6.39
N LEU A 268 10.33 5.25 5.19
CA LEU A 268 9.20 5.41 4.27
C LEU A 268 8.84 6.88 3.98
N GLN A 269 9.87 7.74 3.96
CA GLN A 269 9.70 9.19 3.88
C GLN A 269 8.96 9.63 2.61
N SER A 270 9.23 9.01 1.47
CA SER A 270 8.62 9.37 0.18
C SER A 270 7.14 9.02 0.15
N THR A 271 6.80 7.82 0.61
CA THR A 271 5.44 7.33 0.74
C THR A 271 4.65 8.22 1.70
N ARG A 272 5.16 8.45 2.92
CA ARG A 272 4.50 9.29 3.93
C ARG A 272 4.30 10.72 3.45
N ARG A 273 5.32 11.31 2.80
CA ARG A 273 5.20 12.64 2.17
C ARG A 273 4.11 12.68 1.11
N SER A 274 4.01 11.66 0.26
CA SER A 274 2.96 11.56 -0.75
C SER A 274 1.56 11.37 -0.14
N MET A 275 1.43 10.62 0.95
CA MET A 275 0.18 10.48 1.70
C MET A 275 -0.25 11.80 2.35
N ARG A 276 0.67 12.53 2.99
CA ARG A 276 0.42 13.88 3.55
C ARG A 276 0.01 14.90 2.50
N ARG A 277 0.66 14.90 1.33
CA ARG A 277 0.25 15.76 0.20
C ARG A 277 -1.17 15.44 -0.25
N TRP A 278 -1.52 14.16 -0.35
CA TRP A 278 -2.87 13.76 -0.71
C TRP A 278 -3.88 14.19 0.37
N LYS A 279 -3.58 14.03 1.66
CA LYS A 279 -4.40 14.56 2.77
C LYS A 279 -4.65 16.08 2.62
N ALA A 280 -3.58 16.85 2.39
CA ALA A 280 -3.62 18.31 2.28
C ALA A 280 -4.49 18.80 1.10
N GLU A 281 -4.52 18.08 -0.03
CA GLU A 281 -5.38 18.42 -1.18
C GLU A 281 -6.88 18.45 -0.86
N TYR A 282 -7.30 17.79 0.23
CA TYR A 282 -8.69 17.72 0.66
C TYR A 282 -8.97 18.56 1.90
N GLY A 283 -7.99 19.32 2.40
CA GLY A 283 -8.13 20.12 3.62
C GLY A 283 -8.41 19.30 4.87
N ILE A 284 -8.07 18.00 4.87
CA ILE A 284 -8.23 17.13 6.04
C ILE A 284 -7.23 17.59 7.09
N THR A 285 -7.75 18.03 8.24
CA THR A 285 -6.96 18.41 9.40
C THR A 285 -6.75 17.21 10.33
N ASP A 286 -5.89 17.35 11.34
CA ASP A 286 -5.67 16.28 12.33
C ASP A 286 -6.92 16.01 13.20
N ASP A 287 -7.85 16.97 13.25
CA ASP A 287 -9.11 16.86 14.00
C ASP A 287 -10.17 16.02 13.25
N ASP A 288 -10.16 16.05 11.91
CA ASP A 288 -11.09 15.29 11.05
C ASP A 288 -10.88 13.76 11.07
N GLU A 289 -9.83 13.30 11.77
CA GLU A 289 -9.37 11.90 11.74
C GLU A 289 -10.04 11.00 12.78
N TYR A 290 -10.68 11.58 13.82
CA TYR A 290 -11.28 10.84 14.94
C TYR A 290 -12.74 10.38 14.69
N ASP A 291 -13.41 10.89 13.66
CA ASP A 291 -14.85 10.69 13.43
C ASP A 291 -15.23 9.45 12.60
N THR A 292 -14.29 8.52 12.31
CA THR A 292 -14.56 7.40 11.38
C THR A 292 -14.07 6.02 11.84
N GLN A 293 -14.10 5.74 13.14
CA GLN A 293 -13.70 4.43 13.67
C GLN A 293 -14.61 3.25 13.27
N ASP A 294 -15.80 3.50 12.72
CA ASP A 294 -16.72 2.46 12.25
C ASP A 294 -16.83 2.50 10.72
N ASP A 295 -16.14 1.60 10.02
CA ASP A 295 -16.52 1.01 8.72
C ASP A 295 -15.29 0.48 7.95
N PHE A 296 -14.65 -0.62 8.38
CA PHE A 296 -13.92 -1.55 7.50
C PHE A 296 -13.80 -2.97 8.06
#